data_AF-A0A271J884-F1
#
_entry.id   AF-A0A271J884-F1
#
_cell.length_a   1.000
_cell.length_b   1.000
_cell.length_c   1.000
_cell.angle_alpha   90.00
_cell.angle_beta   90.00
_cell.angle_gamma   90.00
#
_symmetry.space_group_name_H-M   'P 1'
#
loop_
_entity.id
_entity.type
_entity.pdbx_description
1 polymer ?
#
loop_
_entity_poly.entity_id
_entity_poly.type
_entity_poly.pdbx_seq_one_letter_code
_entity_poly.pdbx_strand_id
1 'polypeptide(L)'
;MPDAMTSPVDHPVLGRMTYDPDLHWYQGQTESRGLPVALTLSCDEGPPAFDALAAVVADLDRLREDAEAQAVADLLALKNEEWLDEDDGEGAETAESFRAKLRLESVGLAPDGVVTFSFEDGDLFWGHAILVDRAADGTWDEADIAG
;
A
#
# COMPACT_ATOMS: atom_id res chain seq x y z
N MET A 1 2.23 14.70 -32.13
CA MET A 1 0.85 14.16 -32.16
C MET A 1 0.32 14.34 -30.75
N PRO A 2 -0.75 15.09 -30.49
CA PRO A 2 -1.17 15.33 -29.11
C PRO A 2 -1.95 14.13 -28.55
N ASP A 3 -1.45 13.60 -27.43
CA ASP A 3 -2.01 12.63 -26.48
C ASP A 3 -3.47 12.94 -26.08
N ALA A 4 -4.44 12.44 -26.84
CA ALA A 4 -5.87 12.66 -26.56
C ALA A 4 -6.50 11.55 -25.69
N MET A 5 -5.72 10.64 -25.08
CA MET A 5 -6.27 9.45 -24.41
C MET A 5 -5.98 9.36 -22.90
N THR A 6 -5.39 10.38 -22.30
CA THR A 6 -5.09 10.45 -20.85
C THR A 6 -6.06 11.37 -20.11
N SER A 7 -7.36 11.32 -20.46
CA SER A 7 -8.33 12.16 -19.76
C SER A 7 -8.47 11.67 -18.32
N PRO A 8 -8.24 12.53 -17.32
CA PRO A 8 -8.44 12.16 -15.94
C PRO A 8 -9.94 11.91 -15.70
N VAL A 9 -10.25 10.76 -15.12
CA VAL A 9 -11.57 10.38 -14.63
C VAL A 9 -11.74 10.98 -13.24
N ASP A 10 -12.75 11.82 -13.07
CA ASP A 10 -13.14 12.32 -11.76
C ASP A 10 -14.14 11.35 -11.13
N HIS A 11 -13.79 10.79 -9.98
CA HIS A 11 -14.64 9.91 -9.21
C HIS A 11 -15.02 10.60 -7.90
N PRO A 12 -16.29 10.56 -7.47
CA PRO A 12 -16.74 11.25 -6.25
C PRO A 12 -16.05 10.78 -4.97
N VAL A 13 -15.57 9.53 -4.95
CA VAL A 13 -14.88 8.93 -3.78
C VAL A 13 -13.35 8.89 -3.95
N LEU A 14 -12.87 8.70 -5.18
CA LEU A 14 -11.42 8.49 -5.44
C LEU A 14 -10.72 9.79 -5.86
N GLY A 15 -11.50 10.86 -6.07
CA GLY A 15 -11.02 12.09 -6.64
C GLY A 15 -10.59 11.90 -8.10
N ARG A 16 -9.52 12.58 -8.48
CA ARG A 16 -9.03 12.62 -9.85
C ARG A 16 -8.11 11.44 -10.13
N MET A 17 -8.59 10.48 -10.92
CA MET A 17 -7.82 9.35 -11.42
C MET A 17 -7.34 9.61 -12.83
N THR A 18 -6.06 9.39 -13.11
CA THR A 18 -5.45 9.52 -14.43
C THR A 18 -5.15 8.13 -14.95
N TYR A 19 -5.65 7.79 -16.13
CA TYR A 19 -5.31 6.53 -16.77
C TYR A 19 -3.88 6.59 -17.31
N ASP A 20 -3.05 5.63 -16.93
CA ASP A 20 -1.70 5.47 -17.44
C ASP A 20 -1.71 4.42 -18.59
N PRO A 21 -1.48 4.83 -19.84
CA PRO A 21 -1.50 3.93 -20.98
C PRO A 21 -0.26 3.05 -21.09
N ASP A 22 0.85 3.39 -20.41
CA ASP A 22 2.08 2.59 -20.43
C ASP A 22 1.98 1.41 -19.44
N LEU A 23 1.35 1.63 -18.29
CA LEU A 23 1.19 0.66 -17.21
C LEU A 23 -0.19 -0.01 -17.18
N HIS A 24 -1.09 0.38 -18.09
CA HIS A 24 -2.47 -0.12 -18.20
C HIS A 24 -3.27 -0.09 -16.88
N TRP A 25 -3.10 0.97 -16.09
CA TRP A 25 -3.79 1.14 -14.82
C TRP A 25 -4.32 2.57 -14.64
N TYR A 26 -5.25 2.78 -13.71
CA TYR A 26 -5.61 4.14 -13.29
C TYR A 26 -4.80 4.52 -12.06
N GLN A 27 -4.25 5.73 -12.04
CA GLN A 27 -3.56 6.30 -10.90
C GLN A 27 -4.30 7.51 -10.36
N GLY A 28 -4.68 7.48 -9.09
CA GLY A 28 -5.23 8.60 -8.35
C GLY A 28 -4.30 9.07 -7.25
N GLN A 29 -4.69 10.14 -6.59
CA GLN A 29 -4.07 10.58 -5.35
C GLN A 29 -5.18 10.90 -4.36
N THR A 30 -5.07 10.36 -3.14
CA THR A 30 -5.93 10.69 -2.03
C THR A 30 -5.11 11.22 -0.87
N GLU A 31 -5.76 11.83 0.12
CA GLU A 31 -5.11 12.28 1.34
C GLU A 31 -5.64 11.45 2.51
N SER A 32 -4.74 10.77 3.23
CA SER A 32 -5.06 9.97 4.41
C SER A 32 -4.31 10.51 5.62
N ARG A 33 -5.04 10.91 6.67
CA ARG A 33 -4.48 11.60 7.87
C ARG A 33 -3.55 12.78 7.53
N GLY A 34 -3.80 13.49 6.44
CA GLY A 34 -2.97 14.62 5.99
C GLY A 34 -1.69 14.22 5.23
N LEU A 35 -1.54 12.94 4.87
CA LEU A 35 -0.46 12.43 4.04
C LEU A 35 -1.00 12.09 2.63
N PRO A 36 -0.29 12.47 1.56
CA PRO A 36 -0.66 12.07 0.21
C PRO A 36 -0.41 10.57 0.04
N VAL A 37 -1.44 9.84 -0.41
CA VAL A 37 -1.38 8.42 -0.72
C VAL A 37 -1.71 8.26 -2.19
N ALA A 38 -0.81 7.66 -2.96
CA ALA A 38 -1.10 7.34 -4.35
C ALA A 38 -2.04 6.13 -4.42
N LEU A 39 -3.05 6.20 -5.27
CA LEU A 39 -3.98 5.10 -5.52
C LEU A 39 -3.68 4.53 -6.90
N THR A 40 -3.59 3.22 -7.04
CA THR A 40 -3.46 2.58 -8.35
C THR A 40 -4.55 1.54 -8.54
N LEU A 41 -5.04 1.38 -9.75
CA LEU A 41 -6.09 0.44 -10.11
C LEU A 41 -5.68 -0.28 -11.39
N SER A 42 -5.19 -1.51 -11.25
CA SER A 42 -4.76 -2.30 -12.38
C SER A 42 -5.96 -2.75 -13.22
N CYS A 43 -5.85 -2.58 -14.54
CA CYS A 43 -6.85 -3.00 -15.52
C CYS A 43 -6.31 -4.08 -16.47
N ASP A 44 -5.16 -4.69 -16.13
CA ASP A 44 -4.42 -5.57 -17.04
C ASP A 44 -5.23 -6.84 -17.40
N GLU A 45 -5.95 -7.41 -16.43
CA GLU A 45 -6.71 -8.67 -16.59
C GLU A 45 -8.20 -8.58 -16.25
N GLY A 46 -8.82 -7.38 -16.25
CA GLY A 46 -10.24 -7.27 -15.91
C GLY A 46 -10.83 -5.87 -15.95
N PRO A 47 -12.15 -5.74 -15.72
CA PRO A 47 -12.80 -4.44 -15.63
C PRO A 47 -12.30 -3.68 -14.38
N PRO A 48 -12.13 -2.35 -14.46
CA PRO A 48 -11.71 -1.54 -13.32
C PRO A 48 -12.74 -1.60 -12.18
N ALA A 49 -12.30 -2.08 -11.02
CA ALA A 49 -13.12 -2.21 -9.82
C ALA A 49 -13.16 -0.89 -9.02
N PHE A 50 -13.68 0.18 -9.63
CA PHE A 50 -13.79 1.50 -8.98
C PHE A 50 -14.59 1.47 -7.67
N ASP A 51 -15.67 0.68 -7.58
CA ASP A 51 -16.45 0.51 -6.35
C ASP A 51 -15.62 -0.10 -5.20
N ALA A 52 -14.80 -1.10 -5.50
CA ALA A 52 -13.94 -1.73 -4.50
C ALA A 52 -12.85 -0.77 -4.04
N LEU A 53 -12.21 -0.06 -4.98
CA LEU A 53 -11.23 0.96 -4.62
C LEU A 53 -11.89 2.09 -3.80
N ALA A 54 -13.12 2.48 -4.14
CA ALA A 54 -13.87 3.48 -3.38
C ALA A 54 -14.17 3.01 -1.95
N ALA A 55 -14.53 1.74 -1.77
CA ALA A 55 -14.68 1.14 -0.43
C ALA A 55 -13.35 1.13 0.33
N VAL A 56 -12.24 0.76 -0.33
CA VAL A 56 -10.91 0.80 0.26
C VAL A 56 -10.53 2.22 0.69
N VAL A 57 -10.80 3.23 -0.13
CA VAL A 57 -10.52 4.62 0.21
C VAL A 57 -11.40 5.12 1.36
N ALA A 58 -12.67 4.69 1.40
CA ALA A 58 -13.58 5.02 2.49
C ALA A 58 -13.14 4.40 3.83
N ASP A 59 -12.64 3.17 3.80
CA ASP A 59 -12.10 2.44 4.95
C ASP A 59 -10.58 2.57 5.08
N LEU A 60 -9.93 3.48 4.33
CA LEU A 60 -8.47 3.53 4.19
C LEU A 60 -7.77 3.74 5.53
N ASP A 61 -8.34 4.59 6.38
CA ASP A 61 -7.82 4.86 7.72
C ASP A 61 -7.80 3.58 8.57
N ARG A 62 -8.90 2.83 8.53
CA ARG A 62 -9.03 1.56 9.26
C ARG A 62 -8.14 0.47 8.66
N LEU A 63 -8.16 0.32 7.33
CA LEU A 63 -7.36 -0.68 6.61
C LEU A 63 -5.88 -0.44 6.80
N ARG A 64 -5.46 0.83 6.79
CA ARG A 64 -4.10 1.22 7.13
C ARG A 64 -3.72 0.76 8.53
N GLU A 65 -4.56 1.01 9.54
CA GLU A 65 -4.24 0.58 10.91
C GLU A 65 -4.14 -0.94 11.05
N ASP A 66 -5.00 -1.67 10.34
CA ASP A 66 -4.99 -3.13 10.32
C ASP A 66 -3.76 -3.67 9.58
N ALA A 67 -3.42 -3.10 8.43
CA ALA A 67 -2.21 -3.41 7.67
C ALA A 67 -0.92 -3.09 8.45
N GLU A 68 -0.88 -1.95 9.15
CA GLU A 68 0.22 -1.59 10.07
C GLU A 68 0.36 -2.64 11.17
N ALA A 69 -0.75 -3.08 11.77
CA ALA A 69 -0.73 -4.10 12.81
C ALA A 69 -0.30 -5.47 12.28
N GLN A 70 -0.75 -5.85 11.08
CA GLN A 70 -0.38 -7.10 10.41
C GLN A 70 1.11 -7.10 10.04
N ALA A 71 1.59 -6.04 9.39
CA ALA A 71 3.00 -5.88 9.05
C ALA A 71 3.89 -5.93 10.31
N VAL A 72 3.48 -5.27 11.39
CA VAL A 72 4.21 -5.36 12.66
C VAL A 72 4.18 -6.77 13.22
N ALA A 73 3.03 -7.45 13.25
CA ALA A 73 2.96 -8.80 13.82
C ALA A 73 3.85 -9.80 13.06
N ASP A 74 3.88 -9.68 11.73
CA ASP A 74 4.58 -10.59 10.82
C ASP A 74 6.08 -10.27 10.72
N LEU A 75 6.39 -9.00 10.41
CA LEU A 75 7.76 -8.55 10.15
C LEU A 75 8.54 -8.21 11.42
N LEU A 76 7.92 -7.96 12.57
CA LEU A 76 8.67 -7.71 13.80
C LEU A 76 9.42 -8.96 14.25
N ALA A 77 8.81 -10.15 14.11
CA ALA A 77 9.48 -11.40 14.39
C ALA A 77 10.66 -11.59 13.42
N LEU A 78 10.38 -11.49 12.12
CA LEU A 78 11.40 -11.57 11.06
C LEU A 78 12.54 -10.56 11.28
N LYS A 79 12.22 -9.30 11.64
CA LYS A 79 13.20 -8.25 11.89
C LYS A 79 14.11 -8.63 13.05
N ASN A 80 13.56 -9.12 14.15
CA ASN A 80 14.34 -9.52 15.32
C ASN A 80 15.14 -10.81 15.10
N GLU A 81 14.70 -11.71 14.22
CA GLU A 81 15.35 -13.01 13.98
C GLU A 81 16.41 -12.94 12.88
N GLU A 82 16.11 -12.33 11.73
CA GLU A 82 16.93 -12.40 10.51
C GLU A 82 17.63 -11.08 10.15
N TRP A 83 17.11 -9.95 10.64
CA TRP A 83 17.57 -8.61 10.25
C TRP A 83 18.12 -7.79 11.41
N LEU A 84 18.19 -8.37 12.61
CA LEU A 84 18.86 -7.77 13.74
C LEU A 84 20.35 -8.04 13.57
N ASP A 85 21.11 -7.02 13.19
CA ASP A 85 22.55 -7.18 13.05
C ASP A 85 23.17 -7.27 14.45
N GLU A 86 23.76 -8.43 14.78
CA GLU A 86 24.41 -8.65 16.08
C GLU A 86 25.57 -7.65 16.35
N ASP A 87 26.10 -6.98 15.32
CA ASP A 87 27.23 -6.05 15.41
C ASP A 87 26.80 -4.60 15.66
N ASP A 88 25.57 -4.20 15.29
CA ASP A 88 25.14 -2.78 15.36
C ASP A 88 24.76 -2.34 16.78
N GLY A 89 24.53 -3.29 17.70
CA GLY A 89 24.16 -2.99 19.09
C GLY A 89 22.77 -2.38 19.22
N GLU A 90 22.01 -2.34 18.14
CA GLU A 90 20.59 -2.01 18.10
C GLU A 90 19.83 -3.11 18.83
N GLY A 91 19.17 -2.73 19.93
CA GLY A 91 18.34 -3.66 20.69
C GLY A 91 17.14 -4.12 19.85
N ALA A 92 16.51 -5.22 20.27
CA ALA A 92 15.31 -5.76 19.63
C ALA A 92 14.31 -4.65 19.27
N GLU A 93 13.94 -4.57 17.99
CA GLU A 93 12.95 -3.58 17.56
C GLU A 93 11.62 -3.88 18.23
N THR A 94 10.91 -2.81 18.62
CA THR A 94 9.61 -2.91 19.29
C THR A 94 8.48 -2.64 18.31
N ALA A 95 7.32 -3.26 18.57
CA ALA A 95 6.10 -3.04 17.79
C ALA A 95 5.74 -1.54 17.69
N GLU A 96 5.95 -0.78 18.76
CA GLU A 96 5.67 0.66 18.81
C GLU A 96 6.59 1.47 17.88
N SER A 97 7.91 1.20 17.90
CA SER A 97 8.87 1.85 17.00
C SER A 97 8.59 1.48 15.54
N PHE A 98 8.35 0.18 15.27
CA PHE A 98 8.08 -0.31 13.93
C PHE A 98 6.83 0.37 13.35
N ARG A 99 5.73 0.40 14.12
CA ARG A 99 4.49 1.07 13.71
C ARG A 99 4.67 2.57 13.51
N ALA A 100 5.49 3.23 14.31
CA ALA A 100 5.72 4.67 14.17
C ALA A 100 6.53 5.04 12.92
N LYS A 101 7.36 4.11 12.41
CA LYS A 101 8.16 4.30 11.19
C LYS A 101 7.39 3.96 9.91
N LEU A 102 6.48 2.99 9.96
CA LEU A 102 5.59 2.62 8.86
C LEU A 102 4.82 3.83 8.33
N ARG A 103 5.03 4.15 7.04
CA ARG A 103 4.29 5.22 6.37
C ARG A 103 3.68 4.72 5.08
N LEU A 104 2.35 4.82 4.98
CA LEU A 104 1.64 4.46 3.77
C LEU A 104 2.03 5.41 2.64
N GLU A 105 2.66 4.88 1.59
CA GLU A 105 3.06 5.62 0.40
C GLU A 105 1.99 5.52 -0.69
N SER A 106 1.48 4.30 -0.89
CA SER A 106 0.51 4.02 -1.95
C SER A 106 -0.35 2.80 -1.67
N VAL A 107 -1.48 2.73 -2.35
CA VAL A 107 -2.40 1.58 -2.31
C VAL A 107 -2.81 1.23 -3.73
N GLY A 108 -2.58 -0.02 -4.11
CA GLY A 108 -3.03 -0.60 -5.36
C GLY A 108 -4.24 -1.49 -5.18
N LEU A 109 -5.13 -1.51 -6.17
CA LEU A 109 -6.16 -2.52 -6.31
C LEU A 109 -5.94 -3.30 -7.60
N ALA A 110 -5.81 -4.61 -7.48
CA ALA A 110 -5.76 -5.56 -8.57
C ALA A 110 -7.18 -5.81 -9.14
N PRO A 111 -7.30 -6.20 -10.42
CA PRO A 111 -8.60 -6.52 -11.04
C PRO A 111 -9.30 -7.73 -10.38
N ASP A 112 -8.54 -8.60 -9.71
CA ASP A 112 -9.08 -9.73 -8.93
C ASP A 112 -9.74 -9.28 -7.59
N GLY A 113 -9.59 -8.00 -7.25
CA GLY A 113 -10.09 -7.40 -6.00
C GLY A 113 -9.11 -7.49 -4.83
N VAL A 114 -7.87 -7.94 -5.08
CA VAL A 114 -6.78 -7.88 -4.11
C VAL A 114 -6.30 -6.43 -3.96
N VAL A 115 -6.18 -5.97 -2.73
CA VAL A 115 -5.68 -4.64 -2.39
C VAL A 115 -4.25 -4.77 -1.87
N THR A 116 -3.31 -4.10 -2.50
CA THR A 116 -1.90 -4.06 -2.08
C THR A 116 -1.62 -2.72 -1.42
N PHE A 117 -1.18 -2.73 -0.17
CA PHE A 117 -0.79 -1.53 0.56
C PHE A 117 0.73 -1.44 0.61
N SER A 118 1.30 -0.34 0.11
CA SER A 118 2.74 -0.12 0.09
C SER A 118 3.14 0.90 1.15
N PHE A 119 3.96 0.47 2.09
CA PHE A 119 4.47 1.27 3.19
C PHE A 119 5.97 1.47 3.07
N GLU A 120 6.45 2.68 3.32
CA GLU A 120 7.85 2.92 3.64
C GLU A 120 8.14 2.35 5.03
N ASP A 121 9.19 1.56 5.12
CA ASP A 121 9.72 0.98 6.35
C ASP A 121 10.48 2.01 7.20
N GLY A 122 10.91 3.12 6.60
CA GLY A 122 11.66 4.16 7.30
C GLY A 122 12.98 3.66 7.86
N ASP A 123 13.72 2.85 7.08
CA ASP A 123 15.04 2.28 7.38
C ASP A 123 15.02 1.04 8.31
N LEU A 124 13.86 0.46 8.59
CA LEU A 124 13.74 -0.81 9.34
C LEU A 124 14.41 -2.00 8.64
N PHE A 125 14.23 -2.09 7.32
CA PHE A 125 14.77 -3.12 6.43
C PHE A 125 15.77 -2.50 5.46
N TRP A 126 16.62 -1.57 5.91
CA TRP A 126 17.58 -0.89 5.04
C TRP A 126 16.91 -0.12 3.88
N GLY A 127 15.69 0.38 4.08
CA GLY A 127 14.96 1.19 3.11
C GLY A 127 14.17 0.39 2.07
N HIS A 128 13.78 -0.85 2.38
CA HIS A 128 12.87 -1.63 1.54
C HIS A 128 11.41 -1.23 1.80
N ALA A 129 10.55 -1.33 0.79
CA ALA A 129 9.13 -1.09 0.96
C ALA A 129 8.44 -2.33 1.55
N ILE A 130 7.48 -2.13 2.44
CA ILE A 130 6.64 -3.18 3.01
C ILE A 130 5.33 -3.21 2.23
N LEU A 131 5.02 -4.34 1.60
CA LEU A 131 3.79 -4.57 0.87
C LEU A 131 2.87 -5.46 1.70
N VAL A 132 1.61 -5.07 1.85
CA VAL A 132 0.60 -5.90 2.53
C VAL A 132 -0.56 -6.11 1.58
N ASP A 133 -0.79 -7.36 1.19
CA ASP A 133 -1.89 -7.73 0.33
C ASP A 133 -3.14 -8.09 1.15
N ARG A 134 -4.30 -7.73 0.61
CA ARG A 134 -5.60 -8.04 1.20
C ARG A 134 -6.52 -8.58 0.13
N ALA A 135 -6.97 -9.81 0.29
CA ALA A 135 -7.92 -10.44 -0.61
C ALA A 135 -9.27 -9.71 -0.62
N ALA A 136 -10.03 -9.86 -1.71
CA ALA A 136 -11.37 -9.27 -1.86
C ALA A 136 -12.38 -9.75 -0.80
N ASP A 137 -12.17 -10.95 -0.22
CA ASP A 137 -12.97 -11.50 0.89
C ASP A 137 -12.70 -10.79 2.23
N GLY A 138 -11.66 -9.96 2.28
CA GLY A 138 -11.26 -9.20 3.45
C GLY A 138 -10.17 -9.86 4.30
N THR A 139 -9.67 -11.01 3.87
CA THR A 139 -8.51 -11.70 4.46
C THR A 139 -7.23 -10.94 4.16
N TRP A 140 -6.39 -10.75 5.18
CA TRP A 140 -5.05 -10.18 5.04
C TRP A 140 -4.04 -11.28 4.74
N ASP A 141 -3.16 -11.00 3.80
CA ASP A 141 -2.02 -11.85 3.47
C ASP A 141 -0.80 -11.48 4.33
N GLU A 142 0.27 -12.26 4.18
CA GLU A 142 1.55 -11.99 4.85
C GLU A 142 2.17 -10.70 4.31
N ALA A 143 2.95 -10.01 5.15
CA ALA A 143 3.59 -8.77 4.73
C ALA A 143 4.88 -9.10 3.97
N ASP A 144 5.01 -8.60 2.76
CA ASP A 144 6.17 -8.81 1.91
C ASP A 144 7.14 -7.63 1.97
N ILE A 145 8.44 -7.91 1.85
CA ILE A 145 9.49 -6.88 1.80
C ILE A 145 9.96 -6.74 0.35
N ALA A 146 9.59 -5.64 -0.29
CA ALA A 146 9.93 -5.31 -1.67
C ALA A 146 11.10 -4.33 -1.76
N GLY A 147 12.12 -4.64 -2.57
CA GLY A 147 13.26 -3.77 -2.89
C GLY A 147 14.08 -4.23 -4.08
#